data_AF-A0A519ZAC5-F1
#
_entry.id   AF-A0A519ZAC5-F1
#
_cell.length_a   1.000
_cell.length_b   1.000
_cell.length_c   1.000
_cell.angle_alpha   90.00
_cell.angle_beta   90.00
_cell.angle_gamma   90.00
#
_symmetry.space_group_name_H-M   'P 1'
#
loop_
_entity.id
_entity.type
_entity.pdbx_description
1 polymer ?
#
loop_
_entity_poly.entity_id
_entity_poly.type
_entity_poly.pdbx_seq_one_letter_code
_entity_poly.pdbx_strand_id
1 'polypeptide(L)' 'FIATQDLGRVYSDGSFEVLGRFDNSDIRGCNLLIS' A
#
# COMPACT_ATOMS: atom_id res chain seq x y z
N PHE A 1 6.55 -14.26 5.16
CA PHE A 1 6.11 -13.50 3.97
C PHE A 1 5.23 -12.36 4.46
N ILE A 2 5.60 -11.12 4.16
CA ILE A 2 4.81 -9.94 4.52
C ILE A 2 4.24 -9.40 3.21
N ALA A 3 2.95 -9.60 2.99
CA ALA A 3 2.22 -8.95 1.90
C ALA A 3 1.55 -7.71 2.46
N THR A 4 1.92 -6.55 1.94
CA THR A 4 1.21 -5.32 2.27
C THR A 4 -0.05 -5.26 1.40
N GLN A 5 -1.17 -4.83 1.99
CA GLN A 5 -2.43 -4.63 1.24
C GLN A 5 -2.43 -3.28 0.51
N ASP A 6 -1.27 -2.91 -0.05
CA ASP A 6 -1.07 -1.69 -0.82
C ASP A 6 -1.41 -1.93 -2.29
N LEU A 7 -2.18 -1.03 -2.88
CA LEU A 7 -2.34 -0.96 -4.31
C LEU A 7 -1.22 -0.10 -4.90
N GLY A 8 -0.60 -0.58 -5.96
CA GLY A 8 0.41 0.18 -6.68
C GLY A 8 0.41 -0.08 -8.17
N ARG A 9 1.02 0.83 -8.91
CA ARG A 9 1.21 0.76 -10.35
C ARG A 9 2.70 0.81 -10.68
N VAL A 10 3.14 -0.12 -11.53
CA VAL A 10 4.47 -0.08 -12.14
C VAL A 10 4.34 0.54 -13.53
N TYR A 11 5.18 1.52 -13.83
CA TYR A 11 5.28 2.17 -15.12
C TYR A 11 6.30 1.47 -16.02
N SER A 12 6.21 1.69 -17.33
CA SER A 12 7.10 1.07 -18.32
C SER A 12 8.57 1.51 -18.20
N ASP A 13 8.83 2.65 -17.56
CA ASP A 13 10.17 3.13 -17.24
C ASP A 13 10.75 2.52 -15.95
N GLY A 14 10.00 1.63 -15.30
CA GLY A 14 10.37 0.97 -14.05
C GLY A 14 10.05 1.77 -12.80
N SER A 15 9.46 2.97 -12.91
CA SER A 15 8.99 3.71 -11.75
C SER A 15 7.74 3.06 -11.14
N PHE A 16 7.51 3.32 -9.85
CA PHE A 16 6.40 2.76 -9.08
C PHE A 16 5.65 3.87 -8.35
N GLU A 17 4.32 3.78 -8.36
CA GLU A 17 3.42 4.71 -7.66
C GLU A 17 2.50 3.92 -6.71
N VAL A 18 2.37 4.44 -5.49
CA VAL A 18 1.42 3.95 -4.48
C VAL A 18 0.07 4.62 -4.71
N LEU A 19 -0.97 3.83 -4.95
CA LEU A 19 -2.32 4.30 -5.24
C LEU A 19 -3.24 4.35 -4.00
N GLY A 20 -2.76 3.83 -2.86
CA GLY A 20 -3.49 3.78 -1.59
C GLY A 20 -3.60 2.36 -1.04
N ARG A 21 -4.25 2.23 0.11
CA ARG A 21 -4.56 0.94 0.76
C ARG A 21 -5.85 0.35 0.21
N PHE A 22 -5.94 -0.97 0.17
CA PHE A 22 -7.19 -1.63 -0.23
C PHE A 22 -8.31 -1.42 0.80
N ASP A 23 -7.96 -1.31 2.08
CA ASP A 23 -8.90 -0.98 3.13
C ASP A 23 -8.95 0.54 3.38
N ASN A 24 -10.05 1.02 3.97
CA ASN A 24 -10.22 2.44 4.35
C ASN A 24 -9.26 2.89 5.48
N SER A 25 -8.14 2.19 5.70
CA SER A 25 -7.14 2.54 6.71
C SER A 25 -6.42 3.85 6.40
N ASP A 26 -6.39 4.29 5.13
CA ASP A 26 -5.85 5.60 4.72
C ASP A 26 -6.55 6.78 5.40
N ILE A 27 -7.86 6.66 5.71
CA ILE A 27 -8.64 7.72 6.39
C ILE A 27 -8.30 7.78 7.90
N ARG A 28 -7.76 6.70 8.45
CA ARG A 28 -7.56 6.49 9.89
C ARG A 28 -6.18 5.91 10.10
N GLY A 29 -5.14 6.71 9.77
CA GLY A 29 -3.72 6.34 9.68
C GLY A 29 -3.07 5.70 10.93
N CYS A 30 -3.59 4.57 11.37
CA CYS A 30 -3.04 3.72 12.40
C CYS A 30 -2.44 2.50 11.71
N ASN A 31 -1.10 2.47 11.66
CA ASN A 31 -0.35 1.38 11.06
C ASN A 31 -0.46 0.13 11.97
N LEU A 32 -1.24 -0.86 11.55
CA LEU A 32 -1.52 -2.10 12.29
C LEU A 32 -0.45 -3.16 12.00
N LEU A 33 0.80 -2.88 12.35
CA LEU A 33 1.82 -3.94 12.39
C LEU A 33 1.80 -4.55 13.79
N ILE A 34 0.97 -5.57 13.99
CA ILE A 34 0.98 -6.35 15.24
C ILE A 34 2.00 -7.48 15.08
N SER A 35 2.93 -7.56 16.04
CA SER A 35 3.95 -8.62 16.15
C SER A 35 3.37 -9.95 16.60
#